data_AF-A0A2V9B1K0-F1
#
_entry.id   AF-A0A2V9B1K0-F1
#
_cell.length_a   1.000
_cell.length_b   1.000
_cell.length_c   1.000
_cell.angle_alpha   90.00
_cell.angle_beta   90.00
_cell.angle_gamma   90.00
#
_symmetry.space_group_name_H-M   'P 1'
#
loop_
_entity.id
_entity.type
_entity.pdbx_description
1 polymer ?
#
loop_
_entity_poly.entity_id
_entity_poly.type
_entity_poly.pdbx_seq_one_letter_code
_entity_poly.pdbx_strand_id
1 'polypeptide(L)'
;MKSNRVGVVAVSCLAVIGLASCQTPYHEQEERYVFVASNVNLPYWQEAQAGLTDAAKQLGVKSELTGPEKFDPQEQLRAFQKVV
;
A
#
# COMPACT_ATOMS: atom_id res chain seq x y z
N MET A 1 -42.56 23.28 -7.45
CA MET A 1 -41.88 23.32 -6.13
C MET A 1 -41.19 22.00 -5.74
N LYS A 2 -41.78 20.81 -5.97
CA LYS A 2 -41.14 19.51 -5.68
C LYS A 2 -39.88 19.21 -6.52
N SER A 3 -39.86 19.54 -7.83
CA SER A 3 -38.69 19.26 -8.70
C SER A 3 -37.47 20.13 -8.37
N ASN A 4 -37.65 21.42 -8.05
CA ASN A 4 -36.54 22.29 -7.60
C ASN A 4 -35.89 21.81 -6.30
N ARG A 5 -36.67 21.22 -5.39
CA ARG A 5 -36.13 20.65 -4.13
C ARG A 5 -35.25 19.43 -4.40
N VAL A 6 -35.64 18.57 -5.34
CA VAL A 6 -34.84 17.40 -5.74
C VAL A 6 -33.56 17.83 -6.47
N GLY A 7 -33.65 18.83 -7.36
CA GLY A 7 -32.50 19.38 -8.07
C GLY A 7 -31.46 20.03 -7.14
N VAL A 8 -31.92 20.81 -6.16
CA VAL A 8 -31.03 21.43 -5.15
C VAL A 8 -30.34 20.38 -4.29
N VAL A 9 -31.06 19.35 -3.83
CA VAL A 9 -30.45 18.25 -3.04
C VAL A 9 -29.42 17.47 -3.87
N ALA A 10 -29.72 17.16 -5.13
CA ALA A 10 -28.80 16.44 -6.01
C ALA A 10 -27.49 17.24 -6.25
N VAL A 11 -27.60 18.54 -6.54
CA VAL A 11 -26.43 19.42 -6.73
C VAL A 11 -25.61 19.55 -5.43
N SER A 12 -26.28 19.65 -4.28
CA SER A 12 -25.61 19.72 -2.98
C SER A 12 -24.81 18.45 -2.68
N CYS A 13 -25.37 17.28 -2.95
CA CYS A 13 -24.69 16.00 -2.75
C CYS A 13 -23.48 15.84 -3.67
N LEU A 14 -23.58 16.25 -4.94
CA LEU A 14 -22.45 16.23 -5.88
C LEU A 14 -21.30 17.14 -5.42
N ALA A 15 -21.60 18.31 -4.86
CA ALA A 15 -20.58 19.21 -4.32
C ALA A 15 -19.85 18.61 -3.11
N VAL A 16 -20.54 17.92 -2.21
CA VAL A 16 -19.92 17.26 -1.04
C VAL A 16 -19.01 16.10 -1.46
N ILE A 17 -19.39 15.31 -2.47
CA ILE A 17 -18.56 14.21 -2.99
C ILE A 17 -17.29 14.77 -3.67
N GLY A 18 -17.42 15.88 -4.42
CA GLY A 18 -16.27 16.54 -5.06
C GLY A 18 -15.24 17.07 -4.06
N LEU A 19 -15.67 17.57 -2.90
CA LEU A 19 -14.78 18.09 -1.86
C LEU A 19 -14.12 16.97 -1.03
N ALA A 20 -14.77 15.81 -0.89
CA ALA A 20 -14.17 14.65 -0.23
C ALA A 20 -12.98 14.05 -1.01
N SER A 21 -12.86 14.33 -2.32
CA SER A 21 -11.73 13.89 -3.15
C SER A 21 -10.43 14.67 -2.90
N CYS A 22 -10.46 15.75 -2.12
CA CYS A 22 -9.28 16.54 -1.75
C CYS A 22 -8.70 16.18 -0.37
N GLN A 23 -8.99 14.98 0.14
CA GLN A 23 -8.35 14.50 1.36
C GLN A 23 -6.86 14.24 1.12
N THR A 24 -6.04 14.55 2.12
CA THR A 24 -4.63 14.15 2.14
C THR A 24 -4.54 12.64 1.92
N PRO A 25 -3.65 12.16 1.04
CA PRO A 25 -3.43 10.72 0.87
C PRO A 25 -3.19 10.06 2.24
N TYR A 26 -3.82 8.91 2.46
CA TYR A 26 -3.69 8.17 3.72
C TYR A 26 -2.24 7.69 3.95
N HIS A 27 -1.51 7.44 2.86
CA HIS A 27 -0.11 7.05 2.87
C HIS A 27 0.80 8.15 2.33
N GLU A 28 2.02 8.22 2.87
CA GLU A 28 3.06 9.12 2.37
C GLU A 28 3.82 8.47 1.22
N GLN A 29 4.22 9.24 0.20
CA GLN A 29 4.98 8.70 -0.95
C GLN A 29 6.33 8.09 -0.56
N GLU A 30 6.91 8.58 0.53
CA GLU A 30 8.19 8.13 1.06
C GLU A 30 8.04 6.99 2.09
N GLU A 31 6.80 6.59 2.41
CA GLU A 31 6.52 5.45 3.26
C GLU A 31 7.07 4.17 2.61
N ARG A 32 7.86 3.40 3.38
CA ARG A 32 8.59 2.23 2.90
C ARG A 32 8.23 0.99 3.70
N TYR A 33 7.78 -0.05 2.99
CA TYR A 33 7.46 -1.36 3.54
C TYR A 33 8.53 -2.37 3.13
N VAL A 34 9.17 -3.02 4.10
CA VAL A 34 10.22 -4.02 3.84
C VAL A 34 9.71 -5.40 4.19
N PHE A 35 9.69 -6.29 3.21
CA PHE A 35 9.36 -7.69 3.39
C PHE A 35 10.63 -8.50 3.69
N VAL A 36 10.80 -8.93 4.93
CA VAL A 36 11.92 -9.80 5.33
C VAL A 36 11.49 -11.28 5.30
N ALA A 37 11.74 -11.96 4.18
CA ALA A 37 11.41 -13.38 4.02
C ALA A 37 12.48 -14.30 4.63
N SER A 38 12.15 -15.57 4.84
CA SER A 38 13.07 -16.57 5.40
C SER A 38 13.92 -17.28 4.34
N ASN A 39 13.60 -17.13 3.06
CA ASN A 39 14.37 -17.59 1.90
C ASN A 39 13.83 -16.92 0.62
N VAL A 40 14.54 -15.96 0.04
CA VAL A 40 14.04 -15.18 -1.12
C VAL A 40 13.97 -15.96 -2.44
N ASN A 41 14.59 -17.15 -2.50
CA ASN A 41 14.62 -17.97 -3.71
C ASN A 41 13.41 -18.92 -3.83
N LEU A 42 12.53 -18.99 -2.84
CA LEU A 42 11.33 -19.82 -2.95
C LEU A 42 10.24 -19.10 -3.76
N PRO A 43 9.61 -19.76 -4.75
CA PRO A 43 8.52 -19.18 -5.54
C PRO A 43 7.38 -18.63 -4.67
N TYR A 44 7.09 -19.27 -3.54
CA TYR A 44 6.10 -18.80 -2.56
C TYR A 44 6.34 -17.34 -2.12
N TRP A 45 7.59 -16.99 -1.83
CA TRP A 45 7.93 -15.64 -1.37
C TRP A 45 8.02 -14.63 -2.52
N GLN A 46 8.32 -15.09 -3.73
CA GLN A 46 8.32 -14.25 -4.94
C GLN A 46 6.89 -13.84 -5.31
N GLU A 47 5.92 -14.76 -5.25
CA GLU A 47 4.51 -14.45 -5.45
C GLU A 47 3.97 -13.51 -4.37
N ALA A 48 4.36 -13.73 -3.11
CA ALA A 48 4.00 -12.82 -2.02
C ALA A 48 4.60 -11.41 -2.22
N GLN A 49 5.84 -11.31 -2.72
CA GLN A 49 6.45 -10.03 -3.11
C GLN A 49 5.68 -9.36 -4.24
N ALA A 50 5.24 -10.10 -5.26
CA ALA A 50 4.46 -9.55 -6.36
C ALA A 50 3.16 -8.91 -5.85
N GLY A 51 2.43 -9.60 -4.95
CA GLY A 51 1.23 -9.06 -4.32
C GLY A 51 1.50 -7.80 -3.48
N LEU A 52 2.56 -7.79 -2.67
CA LEU A 52 2.96 -6.60 -1.91
C LEU A 52 3.33 -5.43 -2.85
N THR A 53 4.06 -5.71 -3.93
CA THR A 53 4.48 -4.72 -4.90
C THR A 53 3.29 -4.08 -5.61
N ASP A 54 2.27 -4.87 -5.95
CA ASP A 54 1.05 -4.37 -6.58
C ASP A 54 0.18 -3.56 -5.62
N ALA A 55 0.11 -3.96 -4.34
CA ALA A 55 -0.53 -3.14 -3.31
C ALA A 55 0.22 -1.82 -3.10
N ALA A 56 1.55 -1.86 -3.03
CA ALA A 56 2.37 -0.66 -2.85
C ALA A 56 2.16 0.37 -3.98
N LYS A 57 2.06 -0.10 -5.23
CA LYS A 57 1.71 0.76 -6.38
C LYS A 57 0.33 1.40 -6.23
N GLN A 58 -0.68 0.65 -5.79
CA GLN A 58 -2.05 1.17 -5.59
C GLN A 58 -2.10 2.22 -4.47
N LEU A 59 -1.29 2.04 -3.42
CA LEU A 59 -1.23 2.94 -2.27
C LEU A 59 -0.26 4.11 -2.46
N GLY A 60 0.58 4.08 -3.50
CA GLY A 60 1.58 5.12 -3.76
C GLY A 60 2.78 5.08 -2.81
N VAL A 61 3.09 3.91 -2.22
CA VAL A 61 4.18 3.69 -1.26
C VAL A 61 5.31 2.86 -1.88
N LYS A 62 6.45 2.76 -1.18
CA LYS A 62 7.61 1.95 -1.58
C LYS A 62 7.55 0.57 -0.96
N SER A 63 7.96 -0.47 -1.70
CA SER A 63 8.12 -1.82 -1.17
C SER A 63 9.37 -2.52 -1.71
N GLU A 64 9.92 -3.43 -0.91
CA GLU A 64 11.08 -4.25 -1.28
C GLU A 64 11.08 -5.60 -0.55
N LEU A 65 11.76 -6.60 -1.12
CA LEU A 65 12.02 -7.91 -0.51
C LEU A 65 13.48 -7.99 -0.10
N THR A 66 13.72 -8.48 1.11
CA THR A 66 15.05 -8.85 1.60
C THR A 66 14.97 -10.13 2.42
N GLY A 67 16.13 -10.68 2.75
CA GLY A 67 16.25 -11.96 3.45
C GLY A 67 17.34 -12.83 2.83
N PRO A 68 17.58 -14.01 3.43
CA PRO A 68 18.63 -14.91 2.98
C PRO A 68 18.24 -15.64 1.69
N GLU A 69 19.23 -16.09 0.92
CA GLU A 69 19.04 -16.91 -0.29
C GLU A 69 18.72 -18.39 -0.01
N LYS A 70 18.94 -18.81 1.24
CA LYS A 70 18.65 -20.14 1.79
C LYS A 70 18.02 -19.97 3.16
N PHE A 71 17.51 -21.05 3.74
CA PHE A 71 17.01 -20.97 5.12
C PHE A 71 18.18 -20.77 6.10
N ASP A 72 18.36 -19.53 6.56
CA ASP A 72 19.36 -19.13 7.56
C ASP A 72 18.73 -18.08 8.52
N PRO A 73 18.33 -18.49 9.74
CA PRO A 73 17.73 -17.59 10.71
C PRO A 73 18.64 -16.42 11.14
N GLN A 74 19.96 -16.62 11.16
CA GLN A 74 20.90 -15.61 11.60
C GLN A 74 21.11 -14.55 10.51
N GLU A 75 21.15 -14.96 9.24
CA GLU A 75 21.14 -14.04 8.11
C GLU A 75 19.81 -13.29 8.00
N GLN A 76 18.66 -13.96 8.22
CA GLN A 76 17.36 -13.29 8.30
C GLN A 76 17.32 -12.23 9.41
N LEU A 77 17.85 -12.53 10.60
CA LEU A 77 17.97 -11.57 11.69
C LEU A 77 18.82 -10.36 11.29
N ARG A 78 19.96 -10.56 10.63
CA ARG A 78 20.81 -9.46 10.14
C ARG A 78 20.09 -8.62 9.08
N ALA A 79 19.37 -9.26 8.17
CA ALA A 79 18.58 -8.58 7.14
C ALA A 79 17.49 -7.70 7.78
N PHE A 80 16.78 -8.20 8.79
CA PHE A 80 15.82 -7.44 9.57
C PHE A 80 16.47 -6.25 10.29
N GLN A 81 17.56 -6.48 11.02
CA GLN A 81 18.28 -5.44 11.75
C GLN A 81 18.81 -4.31 10.86
N LYS A 82 19.04 -4.58 9.57
CA LYS A 82 19.51 -3.58 8.61
C LYS A 82 18.41 -2.60 8.17
N VAL A 83 17.15 -2.95 8.35
CA VAL A 83 16.01 -2.23 7.75
C VAL A 83 15.04 -1.64 8.77
N VAL A 84 15.26 -1.88 10.07
CA VAL A 84 14.57 -1.24 11.21
C VAL A 84 15.43 -0.16 11.84
#